data_AF-A0A916VRD3-F1
#
_entry.id   AF-A0A916VRD3-F1
#
_cell.length_a   1.000
_cell.length_b   1.000
_cell.length_c   1.000
_cell.angle_alpha   90.00
_cell.angle_beta   90.00
_cell.angle_gamma   90.00
#
_symmetry.space_group_name_H-M   'P 1'
#
loop_
_entity.id
_entity.type
_entity.pdbx_description
1 polymer ?
#
loop_
_entity_poly.entity_id
_entity_poly.type
_entity_poly.pdbx_seq_one_letter_code
_entity_poly.pdbx_strand_id
1 'polypeptide(L)'
;MTKSSIMTILSRAHTIARMSRQTGIPSDELLGMVKEAKARKFPNACSPLLKDSLDLAQKFKVSLLSKGGERTMAQTTPVLIVGAGIAGLTAAYRLTQAGVPVNVIEANNRVGG
;
A
#
# COMPACT_ATOMS: atom_id res chain seq x y z
N MET A 1 -25.71 12.46 -13.31
CA MET A 1 -26.61 11.62 -12.50
C MET A 1 -25.87 11.16 -11.25
N THR A 2 -26.28 11.64 -10.07
CA THR A 2 -25.68 11.23 -8.79
C THR A 2 -26.04 9.76 -8.52
N LYS A 3 -25.04 8.92 -8.24
CA LYS A 3 -25.32 7.53 -7.85
C LYS A 3 -25.98 7.54 -6.47
N SER A 4 -27.09 6.81 -6.31
CA SER A 4 -27.69 6.64 -4.98
C SER A 4 -26.70 5.94 -4.04
N SER A 5 -26.84 6.18 -2.73
CA SER A 5 -26.01 5.53 -1.70
C SER A 5 -26.00 4.00 -1.86
N ILE A 6 -27.17 3.44 -2.14
CA ILE A 6 -27.37 2.00 -2.42
C ILE A 6 -26.58 1.57 -3.67
N MET A 7 -26.68 2.31 -4.77
CA MET A 7 -25.94 1.97 -6.00
C MET A 7 -24.43 2.04 -5.81
N THR A 8 -23.93 2.91 -4.93
CA THR A 8 -22.50 3.00 -4.62
C THR A 8 -22.03 1.78 -3.85
N ILE A 9 -22.80 1.35 -2.85
CA ILE A 9 -22.52 0.13 -2.07
C ILE A 9 -22.58 -1.09 -2.98
N LEU A 10 -23.62 -1.21 -3.80
CA LEU A 10 -23.80 -2.35 -4.70
C LEU A 10 -22.69 -2.41 -5.76
N SER A 11 -22.32 -1.28 -6.37
CA SER A 11 -21.22 -1.21 -7.34
C SER A 11 -19.89 -1.64 -6.71
N ARG A 12 -19.65 -1.24 -5.46
CA ARG A 12 -18.44 -1.61 -4.72
C ARG A 12 -18.41 -3.08 -4.37
N ALA A 13 -19.52 -3.63 -3.86
CA ALA A 13 -19.67 -5.05 -3.57
C ALA A 13 -19.49 -5.90 -4.84
N HIS A 14 -20.10 -5.50 -5.95
CA HIS A 14 -19.99 -6.17 -7.24
C HIS A 14 -18.53 -6.16 -7.75
N THR A 15 -17.82 -5.05 -7.58
CA THR A 15 -16.39 -4.97 -7.97
C THR A 15 -15.55 -5.95 -7.17
N ILE A 16 -15.73 -6.01 -5.85
CA ILE A 16 -15.00 -6.93 -4.96
C ILE A 16 -15.30 -8.39 -5.33
N ALA A 17 -16.59 -8.73 -5.50
CA ALA A 17 -17.00 -10.08 -5.87
C ALA A 17 -16.46 -10.51 -7.25
N ARG A 18 -16.44 -9.60 -8.23
CA ARG A 18 -15.87 -9.87 -9.56
C ARG A 18 -14.37 -10.12 -9.48
N MET A 19 -13.64 -9.29 -8.74
CA MET A 19 -12.20 -9.45 -8.55
C MET A 19 -11.87 -10.76 -7.85
N SER A 20 -12.64 -11.15 -6.82
CA SER A 20 -12.48 -12.44 -6.15
C SER A 20 -12.63 -13.61 -7.13
N ARG A 21 -13.66 -13.59 -7.98
CA ARG A 21 -13.88 -14.63 -9.00
C ARG A 21 -12.81 -14.67 -10.08
N GLN A 22 -12.24 -13.52 -10.46
CA GLN A 22 -11.23 -13.43 -11.52
C GLN A 22 -9.82 -13.78 -11.03
N THR A 23 -9.51 -13.49 -9.77
CA THR A 23 -8.15 -13.66 -9.21
C THR A 23 -8.02 -14.91 -8.35
N GLY A 24 -9.13 -15.56 -7.99
CA GLY A 24 -9.15 -16.70 -7.07
C GLY A 24 -8.89 -16.32 -5.61
N ILE A 25 -8.69 -15.03 -5.32
CA ILE A 25 -8.45 -14.51 -3.97
C ILE A 25 -9.80 -14.43 -3.25
N PRO A 26 -9.93 -14.99 -2.04
CA PRO A 26 -11.17 -14.91 -1.28
C PRO A 26 -11.48 -13.46 -0.88
N SER A 27 -12.78 -13.14 -0.77
CA SER A 27 -13.26 -11.74 -0.73
C SER A 27 -12.86 -10.99 0.55
N ASP A 28 -12.62 -11.72 1.63
CA ASP A 28 -12.13 -11.25 2.92
C ASP A 28 -10.66 -10.81 2.86
N GLU A 29 -9.81 -11.55 2.15
CA GLU A 29 -8.42 -11.18 1.92
C GLU A 29 -8.31 -9.91 1.07
N LEU A 30 -9.11 -9.81 -0.01
CA LEU A 30 -9.23 -8.58 -0.81
C LEU A 30 -9.69 -7.38 0.02
N LEU A 31 -10.62 -7.59 0.95
CA LEU A 31 -11.09 -6.52 1.83
C LEU A 31 -9.98 -6.09 2.79
N GLY A 32 -9.19 -7.03 3.30
CA GLY A 32 -7.97 -6.77 4.07
C GLY A 32 -6.99 -5.90 3.28
N MET A 33 -6.68 -6.29 2.04
CA MET A 33 -5.78 -5.54 1.15
C MET A 33 -6.26 -4.11 0.88
N VAL A 34 -7.56 -3.91 0.63
CA VAL A 34 -8.13 -2.57 0.39
C VAL A 34 -8.12 -1.71 1.66
N LYS A 35 -8.41 -2.30 2.82
CA LYS A 35 -8.34 -1.61 4.12
C LYS A 35 -6.90 -1.21 4.46
N GLU A 36 -5.95 -2.10 4.25
CA GLU A 36 -4.52 -1.83 4.49
C GLU A 36 -3.96 -0.81 3.49
N ALA A 37 -4.31 -0.90 2.21
CA ALA A 37 -3.90 0.08 1.21
C ALA A 37 -4.46 1.48 1.51
N LYS A 38 -5.68 1.56 2.08
CA LYS A 38 -6.26 2.83 2.54
C LYS A 38 -5.57 3.35 3.80
N ALA A 39 -5.24 2.48 4.75
CA ALA A 39 -4.49 2.85 5.96
C ALA A 39 -3.07 3.33 5.63
N ARG A 40 -2.41 2.72 4.63
CA ARG A 40 -1.08 3.13 4.15
C ARG A 40 -1.09 4.44 3.35
N LYS A 41 -2.24 4.86 2.81
CA LYS A 41 -2.38 6.08 1.98
C LYS A 41 -2.66 7.39 2.75
N PHE A 42 -2.59 7.38 4.08
CA PHE A 42 -2.69 8.58 4.92
C PHE A 42 -1.58 8.67 5.99
N PRO A 43 -0.31 8.80 5.58
CA PRO A 43 0.54 9.80 6.20
C PRO A 43 1.02 10.79 5.14
N ASN A 44 0.08 11.57 4.58
CA ASN A 44 0.42 12.75 3.80
C ASN A 44 0.70 13.90 4.78
N ALA A 45 1.90 13.97 5.33
CA ALA A 45 2.45 15.19 5.91
C ALA A 45 3.98 15.07 6.03
N CYS A 46 4.69 15.43 4.97
CA CYS A 46 6.03 15.99 5.18
C CYS A 46 5.86 17.38 5.80
N SER A 47 5.96 17.45 7.14
CA SER A 47 6.58 18.52 7.94
C SER A 47 5.98 18.54 9.36
N PRO A 48 6.74 18.90 10.41
CA PRO A 48 8.15 18.64 10.68
C PRO A 48 8.34 17.89 12.03
N LEU A 49 9.49 17.25 12.17
CA LEU A 49 10.13 17.07 13.48
C LEU A 49 10.10 18.42 14.22
N LEU A 50 9.49 18.53 15.43
CA LEU A 50 10.03 19.31 16.57
C LEU A 50 9.13 19.59 17.80
N LYS A 51 7.92 19.03 18.03
CA LYS A 51 7.17 19.44 19.25
C LYS A 51 6.62 18.41 20.25
N ASP A 52 6.51 17.12 19.96
CA ASP A 52 5.88 16.20 20.94
C ASP A 52 6.75 14.97 21.25
N SER A 53 7.92 15.22 21.83
CA SER A 53 8.94 14.20 22.11
C SER A 53 8.74 13.38 23.39
N LEU A 54 7.62 13.50 24.11
CA LEU A 54 7.45 12.78 25.39
C LEU A 54 6.27 11.80 25.44
N ASP A 55 5.18 12.02 24.70
CA ASP A 55 3.97 11.17 24.82
C ASP A 55 3.83 10.10 23.72
N LEU A 56 4.69 10.15 22.70
CA LEU A 56 4.66 9.20 21.58
C LEU A 56 5.48 7.92 21.84
N ALA A 57 6.45 7.96 22.77
CA ALA A 57 7.31 6.81 23.06
C ALA A 57 6.52 5.61 23.62
N GLN A 58 5.44 5.86 24.36
CA GLN A 58 4.62 4.80 24.95
C GLN A 58 3.57 4.25 23.97
N LYS A 59 3.06 5.06 23.05
CA LYS A 59 2.06 4.62 22.05
C LYS A 59 2.68 3.89 20.86
N PHE A 60 3.94 4.19 20.51
CA PHE A 60 4.60 3.54 19.37
C PHE A 60 5.07 2.10 19.66
N LYS A 61 5.25 1.74 20.94
CA LYS A 61 5.76 0.42 21.34
C LYS A 61 4.70 -0.70 21.25
N VAL A 62 3.41 -0.36 21.37
CA VAL A 62 2.31 -1.35 21.36
C VAL A 62 1.89 -1.75 19.94
N SER A 63 2.01 -0.85 18.95
CA SER A 63 1.69 -1.21 17.56
C SER A 63 2.78 -2.05 16.88
N LEU A 64 4.01 -2.04 17.38
CA LEU A 64 5.12 -2.86 16.84
C LEU A 64 5.11 -4.29 17.38
N LEU A 65 4.38 -4.57 18.46
CA LEU A 65 4.39 -5.87 19.12
C LEU A 65 3.24 -6.80 18.69
N SER A 66 2.19 -6.27 18.05
CA SER A 66 0.96 -7.04 17.78
C SER A 66 0.70 -7.40 16.31
N LYS A 67 1.69 -7.37 15.42
CA LYS A 67 1.53 -7.96 14.08
C LYS A 67 2.50 -9.10 13.82
N GLY A 68 2.45 -10.08 14.72
CA GLY A 68 2.70 -11.48 14.39
C GLY A 68 1.51 -12.02 13.59
N GLY A 69 1.40 -11.59 12.33
CA GLY A 69 0.61 -12.28 11.32
C GLY A 69 1.54 -13.25 10.60
N GLU A 70 1.08 -14.49 10.44
CA GLU A 70 1.83 -15.66 9.98
C GLU A 70 2.96 -15.34 8.99
N ARG A 71 4.18 -15.73 9.35
CA ARG A 71 5.30 -15.85 8.41
C ARG A 71 5.06 -17.08 7.53
N THR A 72 3.96 -17.08 6.76
CA THR A 72 3.93 -17.86 5.52
C THR A 72 5.15 -17.40 4.75
N MET A 73 6.04 -18.34 4.39
CA MET A 73 7.27 -18.05 3.64
C MET A 73 6.93 -17.02 2.57
N ALA A 74 7.30 -15.76 2.84
CA ALA A 74 6.83 -14.66 2.04
C ALA A 74 7.53 -14.84 0.71
N GLN A 75 6.78 -15.38 -0.27
CA GLN A 75 7.11 -15.25 -1.67
C GLN A 75 7.48 -13.78 -1.82
N THR A 76 8.75 -13.49 -2.09
CA THR A 76 9.26 -12.11 -2.14
C THR A 76 8.70 -11.48 -3.41
N THR A 77 7.41 -11.17 -3.39
CA THR A 77 6.70 -10.64 -4.54
C THR A 77 7.31 -9.27 -4.85
N PRO A 78 7.86 -9.07 -6.04
CA PRO A 78 8.53 -7.83 -6.38
C PRO A 78 7.56 -6.65 -6.36
N VAL A 79 8.02 -5.51 -5.84
CA VAL A 79 7.25 -4.27 -5.85
C VAL A 79 7.32 -3.64 -7.24
N LEU A 80 6.15 -3.42 -7.86
CA LEU A 80 6.05 -2.69 -9.13
C LEU A 80 5.98 -1.18 -8.88
N ILE A 81 6.91 -0.43 -9.48
CA ILE A 81 6.96 1.03 -9.45
C ILE A 81 6.61 1.54 -10.84
N VAL A 82 5.61 2.41 -10.92
CA VAL A 82 5.17 3.04 -12.17
C VAL A 82 5.71 4.47 -12.23
N GLY A 83 6.54 4.76 -13.22
CA GLY A 83 7.29 5.99 -13.41
C GLY A 83 8.73 5.88 -12.90
N ALA A 84 9.70 6.09 -13.77
CA ALA A 84 11.13 6.21 -13.50
C ALA A 84 11.59 7.68 -13.41
N GLY A 85 10.73 8.58 -12.90
CA GLY A 85 11.11 9.93 -12.48
C GLY A 85 11.92 9.94 -11.18
N ILE A 86 12.29 11.12 -10.68
CA ILE A 86 13.09 11.27 -9.45
C ILE A 86 12.45 10.56 -8.25
N ALA A 87 11.12 10.64 -8.12
CA ALA A 87 10.39 9.97 -7.04
C ALA A 87 10.44 8.44 -7.17
N GLY A 88 10.17 7.91 -8.37
CA GLY A 88 10.14 6.47 -8.62
C GLY A 88 11.51 5.82 -8.46
N LEU A 89 12.56 6.44 -9.00
CA LEU A 89 13.93 5.97 -8.83
C LEU A 89 14.41 6.05 -7.38
N THR A 90 14.03 7.09 -6.64
CA THR A 90 14.36 7.20 -5.21
C THR A 90 13.67 6.09 -4.40
N ALA A 91 12.40 5.80 -4.71
CA ALA A 91 11.68 4.69 -4.09
C ALA A 91 12.33 3.34 -4.41
N ALA A 92 12.66 3.10 -5.68
CA ALA A 92 13.34 1.87 -6.13
C ALA A 92 14.68 1.68 -5.40
N TYR A 93 15.47 2.76 -5.29
CA TYR A 93 16.74 2.75 -4.59
C TYR A 93 16.58 2.35 -3.11
N ARG A 94 15.64 2.97 -2.40
CA ARG A 94 15.40 2.68 -0.97
C ARG A 94 14.89 1.27 -0.74
N LEU A 95 14.02 0.77 -1.61
CA LEU A 95 13.49 -0.60 -1.53
C LEU A 95 14.59 -1.63 -1.80
N THR A 96 15.45 -1.36 -2.79
CA THR A 96 16.60 -2.22 -3.10
C THR A 96 17.58 -2.28 -1.92
N GLN A 97 17.87 -1.15 -1.29
CA GLN A 97 18.70 -1.09 -0.07
C GLN A 97 18.10 -1.88 1.09
N ALA A 98 16.78 -2.00 1.15
CA ALA A 98 16.08 -2.80 2.15
C ALA A 98 15.98 -4.29 1.78
N GLY A 99 16.60 -4.73 0.68
CA GLY A 99 16.54 -6.12 0.21
C GLY A 99 15.18 -6.52 -0.39
N VAL A 100 14.35 -5.55 -0.74
CA VAL A 100 13.04 -5.79 -1.36
C VAL A 100 13.20 -5.81 -2.88
N PRO A 101 12.81 -6.90 -3.58
CA PRO A 101 12.89 -6.95 -5.03
C PRO A 101 11.92 -5.94 -5.66
N VAL A 102 12.37 -5.22 -6.70
CA VAL A 102 11.58 -4.17 -7.36
C VAL A 102 11.65 -4.28 -8.88
N ASN A 103 10.54 -3.95 -9.54
CA ASN A 103 10.44 -3.74 -10.98
C ASN A 103 9.98 -2.30 -11.24
N VAL A 104 10.67 -1.55 -12.09
CA VAL A 104 10.30 -0.18 -12.46
C VAL A 104 9.84 -0.17 -13.91
N ILE A 105 8.70 0.45 -14.19
CA ILE A 105 8.21 0.70 -15.55
C ILE A 105 8.13 2.21 -15.80
N GLU A 106 8.50 2.66 -16.99
CA GLU A 106 8.43 4.05 -17.43
C GLU A 106 7.66 4.11 -18.74
N ALA A 107 6.88 5.17 -18.95
CA ALA A 107 6.11 5.36 -20.16
C ALA A 107 7.01 5.80 -21.33
N ASN A 108 8.03 6.61 -21.02
CA ASN A 108 8.97 7.15 -21.99
C ASN A 108 10.17 6.21 -22.25
N ASN A 109 10.86 6.43 -23.37
CA ASN A 109 12.12 5.74 -23.68
C ASN A 109 13.34 6.29 -22.92
N ARG A 110 13.10 7.05 -21.83
CA ARG A 110 14.14 7.64 -20.97
C ARG A 110 13.69 7.71 -19.52
N VAL A 111 14.66 7.64 -18.61
CA VAL A 111 14.44 7.84 -17.17
C VAL A 111 14.53 9.32 -16.80
N GLY A 112 14.00 9.68 -15.62
CA GLY A 112 14.05 11.03 -15.05
C GLY A 112 12.75 11.83 -15.16
N GLY A 113 11.69 11.25 -15.73
CA GLY A 113 10.42 11.91 -16.01
C GLY A 113 10.41 12.51 -17.40
#